data_AF-A0A963XUP8-F1
#
_entry.id   AF-A0A963XUP8-F1
#
_cell.length_a   1.000
_cell.length_b   1.000
_cell.length_c   1.000
_cell.angle_alpha   90.00
_cell.angle_beta   90.00
_cell.angle_gamma   90.00
#
_symmetry.space_group_name_H-M   'P 1'
#
loop_
_entity.id
_entity.type
_entity.pdbx_description
1 polymer ?
#
loop_
_entity_poly.entity_id
_entity_poly.type
_entity_poly.pdbx_seq_one_letter_code
_entity_poly.pdbx_strand_id
1 'polypeptide(L)' 'PGDCAAFPAGDTNGHHFLNRTDRVAKFLVVGTRAKHEVATYSDVDLMVEMKDGKATFTYRDGTPWEGPR' A
#
# COMPACT_ATOMS: atom_id res chain seq x y z
N PRO A 1 7.12 -22.11 -4.37
CA PRO A 1 7.73 -20.93 -5.03
C PRO A 1 7.39 -20.94 -6.52
N GLY A 2 7.06 -19.80 -7.11
CA GLY A 2 6.65 -19.70 -8.52
C GLY A 2 5.25 -19.12 -8.73
N ASP A 3 4.48 -18.93 -7.66
CA ASP A 3 3.18 -18.25 -7.73
C ASP A 3 3.36 -16.77 -8.11
N CYS A 4 2.40 -16.26 -8.86
CA CYS A 4 2.34 -14.87 -9.31
C CYS A 4 0.96 -14.28 -8.97
N ALA A 5 0.93 -13.00 -8.62
CA ALA A 5 -0.28 -12.21 -8.41
C ALA A 5 -0.13 -10.86 -9.12
N ALA A 6 -1.26 -10.28 -9.53
CA ALA A 6 -1.31 -8.97 -10.17
C ALA A 6 -2.32 -8.07 -9.45
N PHE A 7 -2.00 -6.78 -9.34
CA PHE A 7 -2.80 -5.79 -8.65
C PHE A 7 -2.98 -4.58 -9.58
N PRO A 8 -4.05 -4.57 -10.41
CA PRO A 8 -4.32 -3.46 -11.31
C PRO A 8 -4.51 -2.14 -10.56
N ALA A 9 -3.94 -1.04 -11.07
CA ALA A 9 -4.11 0.27 -10.46
C ALA A 9 -5.60 0.67 -10.43
N GLY A 10 -6.05 1.19 -9.29
CA GLY A 10 -7.45 1.59 -9.06
C GLY A 10 -8.41 0.46 -8.70
N ASP A 11 -7.99 -0.81 -8.78
CA ASP A 11 -8.76 -1.89 -8.17
C ASP A 11 -8.74 -1.73 -6.65
N THR A 12 -9.93 -1.71 -6.04
CA THR A 12 -10.11 -1.36 -4.61
C THR A 12 -9.89 -2.55 -3.68
N ASN A 13 -9.36 -3.66 -4.20
CA ASN A 13 -8.98 -4.83 -3.41
C ASN A 13 -7.59 -4.66 -2.77
N GLY A 14 -7.56 -4.15 -1.55
CA GLY A 14 -6.32 -4.04 -0.76
C GLY A 14 -5.66 -5.40 -0.50
N HIS A 15 -4.34 -5.44 -0.51
CA HIS A 15 -3.58 -6.68 -0.45
C HIS A 15 -2.33 -6.54 0.45
N HIS A 16 -1.99 -7.63 1.13
CA HIS A 16 -0.75 -7.76 1.89
C HIS A 16 -0.21 -9.19 1.76
N PHE A 17 1.04 -9.40 2.19
CA PHE A 17 1.64 -10.72 2.27
C PHE A 17 2.02 -11.02 3.72
N LEU A 18 1.54 -12.14 4.24
CA LEU A 18 1.85 -12.63 5.58
C LEU A 18 2.72 -13.89 5.48
N ASN A 19 3.93 -13.83 6.03
CA ASN A 19 4.74 -15.04 6.20
C ASN A 19 4.30 -15.77 7.48
N ARG A 20 3.55 -16.86 7.32
CA ARG A 20 3.07 -17.70 8.44
C ARG A 20 4.02 -18.84 8.81
N THR A 21 5.26 -18.79 8.32
CA THR A 21 6.28 -19.82 8.55
C THR A 21 7.37 -19.30 9.48
N ASP A 22 8.20 -20.21 9.97
CA ASP A 22 9.40 -19.95 10.78
C ASP A 22 10.66 -19.66 9.95
N ARG A 23 10.53 -19.59 8.61
CA ARG A 23 11.64 -19.36 7.68
C ARG A 23 11.41 -18.10 6.86
N VAL A 24 12.50 -17.56 6.30
CA VAL A 24 12.42 -16.37 5.43
C VAL A 24 11.68 -16.71 4.12
N ALA A 25 10.65 -15.93 3.82
CA ALA A 25 10.01 -15.89 2.50
C ALA A 25 10.56 -14.71 1.68
N LYS A 26 10.72 -14.90 0.37
CA LYS A 26 11.15 -13.85 -0.58
C LYS A 26 10.28 -13.92 -1.83
N PHE A 27 10.00 -12.75 -2.41
CA PHE A 27 9.28 -12.60 -3.66
C PHE A 27 9.75 -11.33 -4.37
N LEU A 28 9.45 -11.23 -5.67
CA LEU A 28 9.76 -10.05 -6.48
C LEU A 28 8.52 -9.15 -6.55
N VAL A 29 8.71 -7.85 -6.34
CA VAL A 29 7.69 -6.83 -6.58
C VAL A 29 8.15 -5.94 -7.71
N VAL A 30 7.28 -5.76 -8.71
CA VAL A 30 7.48 -4.81 -9.80
C VAL A 30 6.28 -3.87 -9.79
N GLY A 31 6.55 -2.56 -9.78
CA GLY A 31 5.53 -1.52 -9.77
C GLY A 31 5.94 -0.32 -10.60
N THR A 32 4.96 0.37 -11.17
CA THR A 32 5.17 1.60 -11.95
C THR A 32 5.71 2.72 -11.07
N ARG A 33 6.67 3.51 -11.58
CA ARG A 33 7.12 4.74 -10.94
C ARG A 33 6.27 5.92 -11.41
N ALA A 34 5.08 6.06 -10.85
CA ALA A 34 4.20 7.18 -11.18
C ALA A 34 4.71 8.50 -10.55
N LYS A 35 4.46 9.64 -11.20
CA LYS A 35 4.76 10.97 -10.64
C LYS A 35 3.85 11.34 -9.46
N HIS A 36 2.66 10.76 -9.47
CA HIS A 36 1.60 10.93 -8.48
C HIS A 36 0.98 9.56 -8.21
N GLU A 37 0.81 9.21 -6.94
CA GLU A 37 0.26 7.92 -6.49
C GLU A 37 -0.58 8.15 -5.23
N VAL A 38 -1.66 7.38 -5.07
CA VAL A 38 -2.52 7.41 -3.87
C VAL A 38 -2.79 5.99 -3.43
N ALA A 39 -2.46 5.66 -2.18
CA ALA A 39 -2.79 4.38 -1.58
C ALA A 39 -3.70 4.56 -0.36
N THR A 40 -4.73 3.72 -0.26
CA THR A 40 -5.65 3.66 0.89
C THR A 40 -5.43 2.35 1.65
N TYR A 41 -5.58 2.38 2.97
CA TYR A 41 -5.30 1.22 3.83
C TYR A 41 -6.59 0.59 4.32
N SER A 42 -6.89 -0.64 3.87
CA SER A 42 -8.19 -1.29 4.11
C SER A 42 -8.61 -1.39 5.58
N ASP A 43 -7.65 -1.64 6.48
CA ASP A 43 -7.94 -2.01 7.88
C ASP A 43 -7.90 -0.82 8.86
N VAL A 44 -7.43 0.36 8.41
CA VAL A 44 -7.27 1.55 9.25
C VAL A 44 -7.71 2.81 8.50
N ASP A 45 -8.10 3.86 9.23
CA ASP A 45 -8.36 5.16 8.64
C ASP A 45 -7.04 5.85 8.27
N LEU A 46 -6.44 5.42 7.17
CA LEU A 46 -5.17 5.95 6.64
C LEU A 46 -5.19 5.98 5.12
N MET A 47 -4.63 7.05 4.58
CA MET A 47 -4.29 7.23 3.18
C MET A 47 -2.89 7.82 3.08
N VAL A 48 -2.17 7.47 2.01
CA VAL A 48 -0.92 8.12 1.63
C VAL A 48 -1.02 8.65 0.21
N GLU A 49 -0.65 9.91 0.03
CA GLU A 49 -0.42 10.52 -1.28
C GLU A 49 1.08 10.68 -1.50
N MET A 50 1.58 10.17 -2.62
CA MET A 50 2.95 10.38 -3.07
C MET A 50 2.94 11.36 -4.23
N LYS A 51 3.65 12.49 -4.08
CA LYS A 51 3.79 13.49 -5.14
C LYS A 51 5.19 14.08 -5.11
N ASP A 52 5.87 14.09 -6.27
CA ASP A 52 7.23 14.61 -6.42
C ASP A 52 8.23 14.02 -5.38
N GLY A 53 8.08 12.72 -5.07
CA GLY A 53 8.93 12.00 -4.12
C GLY A 53 8.63 12.29 -2.64
N LYS A 54 7.57 13.04 -2.32
CA LYS A 54 7.13 13.32 -0.95
C LYS A 54 5.88 12.51 -0.62
N ALA A 55 5.85 11.96 0.60
CA ALA A 55 4.71 11.26 1.17
C ALA A 55 3.92 12.20 2.09
N THR A 56 2.61 12.27 1.91
CA THR A 56 1.66 12.93 2.82
C THR A 56 0.71 11.88 3.36
N PHE A 57 0.56 11.81 4.68
CA PHE A 57 -0.34 10.87 5.35
C PHE A 57 -1.55 11.60 5.90
N THR A 58 -2.75 11.09 5.61
CA THR A 58 -4.02 11.64 6.08
C THR A 58 -4.95 10.53 6.53
N TYR A 59 -5.98 10.90 7.29
CA TYR A 59 -7.20 10.11 7.35
C TYR A 59 -7.93 10.14 5.99
N ARG A 60 -8.94 9.29 5.79
CA ARG A 60 -9.73 9.23 4.54
C ARG A 60 -10.57 10.50 4.30
N ASP A 61 -10.84 11.28 5.34
CA ASP A 61 -11.51 12.58 5.26
C ASP A 61 -10.57 13.74 4.83
N GLY A 62 -9.26 13.46 4.67
CA GLY A 62 -8.24 14.43 4.26
C GLY A 62 -7.56 15.19 5.40
N THR A 63 -7.98 15.01 6.67
CA THR A 63 -7.31 15.61 7.82
C THR A 63 -5.95 14.93 8.10
N PRO A 64 -4.96 15.64 8.66
CA PRO A 64 -3.64 15.06 8.95
C PRO A 64 -3.75 13.82 9.83
N TRP A 65 -2.97 12.78 9.52
CA TRP A 65 -2.94 11.57 10.34
C TRP A 65 -2.16 11.81 11.64
N GLU A 66 -2.81 11.66 12.79
CA GLU A 66 -2.20 11.87 14.13
C GLU A 66 -2.10 10.58 14.96
N GLY A 67 -2.53 9.45 14.38
CA GLY A 67 -2.55 8.14 15.04
C GLY A 67 -3.83 7.36 14.72
N PRO A 68 -3.97 6.15 15.28
CA PRO A 68 -5.19 5.35 15.14
C PRO A 68 -6.44 6.08 15.66
N ARG A 69 -7.56 5.90 14.96
CA ARG A 69 -8.91 6.29 15.39
C ARG A 69 -9.70 5.07 15.83
#